data_AF-A0A1W9GFM6-F1
#
_entry.id   AF-A0A1W9GFM6-F1
#
_cell.length_a   1.000
_cell.length_b   1.000
_cell.length_c   1.000
_cell.angle_alpha   90.00
_cell.angle_beta   90.00
_cell.angle_gamma   90.00
#
_symmetry.space_group_name_H-M   'P 1'
#
loop_
_entity.id
_entity.type
_entity.pdbx_description
1 polymer ?
#
loop_
_entity_poly.entity_id
_entity_poly.type
_entity_poly.pdbx_seq_one_letter_code
_entity_poly.pdbx_strand_id
1 'polypeptide(L)'
;MSRPTDERSKRPYNRKGERPAHMWKPGQSGNPGGWSSKAKARVAELAKLSADYTDVVFKQFEDMLRDPTTKPETRLAICRELLDRGFGRPTQGVSIFGDLDQDPIAAINLTPEQFREIVEAGRKLDDDV
;
A
#
# COMPACT_ATOMS: atom_id res chain seq x y z
N MET A 1 -19.08 8.01 -48.49
CA MET A 1 -18.38 6.88 -47.83
C MET A 1 -19.15 6.53 -46.56
N SER A 2 -20.04 5.53 -46.62
CA SER A 2 -20.84 5.09 -45.46
C SER A 2 -20.00 4.24 -44.51
N ARG A 3 -20.08 4.54 -43.21
CA ARG A 3 -19.47 3.71 -42.16
C ARG A 3 -20.15 2.34 -42.12
N PRO A 4 -19.40 1.23 -41.97
CA PRO A 4 -19.99 -0.08 -41.73
C PRO A 4 -20.80 -0.06 -40.43
N THR A 5 -22.08 -0.37 -40.50
CA THR A 5 -22.95 -0.52 -39.33
C THR A 5 -22.51 -1.75 -38.54
N ASP A 6 -21.97 -1.55 -37.34
CA ASP A 6 -21.60 -2.63 -36.42
C ASP A 6 -22.87 -3.39 -36.00
N GLU A 7 -23.04 -4.59 -36.55
CA GLU A 7 -24.15 -5.51 -36.26
C GLU A 7 -24.17 -6.02 -34.80
N ARG A 8 -23.14 -5.71 -33.98
CA ARG A 8 -23.13 -6.06 -32.55
C ARG A 8 -24.16 -5.30 -31.71
N SER A 9 -24.76 -4.24 -32.25
CA SER A 9 -25.76 -3.41 -31.54
C SER A 9 -27.13 -4.07 -31.35
N LYS A 10 -27.39 -5.25 -31.93
CA LYS A 10 -28.68 -5.96 -31.85
C LYS A 10 -28.79 -6.99 -30.73
N ARG A 11 -28.04 -6.88 -29.63
CA ARG A 11 -28.28 -7.74 -28.46
C ARG A 11 -29.50 -7.20 -27.70
N PRO A 12 -30.59 -7.96 -27.54
CA PRO A 12 -31.77 -7.47 -26.86
C PRO A 12 -31.40 -7.08 -25.43
N TYR A 13 -31.71 -5.85 -25.05
CA TYR A 13 -31.63 -5.40 -23.66
C TYR A 13 -32.55 -6.32 -22.84
N ASN A 14 -31.94 -7.12 -21.95
CA ASN A 14 -32.67 -8.05 -21.11
C ASN A 14 -33.68 -7.26 -20.24
N ARG A 15 -34.96 -7.54 -20.39
CA ARG A 15 -36.09 -6.78 -19.80
C ARG A 15 -36.28 -6.96 -18.28
N LYS A 16 -35.41 -7.73 -17.64
CA LYS A 16 -35.30 -7.81 -16.18
C LYS A 16 -34.03 -7.05 -15.81
N GLY A 17 -34.05 -6.26 -14.73
CA GLY A 17 -32.95 -5.38 -14.26
C GLY A 17 -31.64 -6.08 -13.86
N GLU A 18 -31.27 -7.12 -14.61
CA GLU A 18 -30.06 -7.90 -14.54
C GLU A 18 -28.94 -7.04 -15.14
N ARG A 19 -28.16 -6.45 -14.25
CA ARG A 19 -26.91 -5.77 -14.60
C ARG A 19 -26.10 -6.68 -15.52
N PRO A 20 -25.47 -6.14 -16.57
CA PRO A 20 -24.73 -6.96 -17.51
C PRO A 20 -23.65 -7.77 -16.77
N ALA A 21 -23.41 -9.00 -17.19
CA ALA A 21 -22.62 -10.01 -16.44
C ALA A 21 -21.18 -9.59 -16.07
N HIS A 22 -20.67 -8.49 -16.63
CA HIS A 22 -19.37 -7.89 -16.31
C HIS A 22 -19.43 -6.85 -15.19
N MET A 23 -20.61 -6.51 -14.68
CA MET A 23 -20.81 -5.45 -13.71
C MET A 23 -20.93 -6.04 -12.31
N TRP A 24 -19.97 -5.71 -11.45
CA TRP A 24 -19.96 -6.17 -10.06
C TRP A 24 -21.20 -5.68 -9.31
N LYS A 25 -21.72 -6.51 -8.41
CA LYS A 25 -22.82 -6.12 -7.52
C LYS A 25 -22.32 -5.11 -6.49
N PRO A 26 -23.16 -4.19 -5.98
CA PRO A 26 -22.77 -3.32 -4.87
C PRO A 26 -22.32 -4.19 -3.69
N GLY A 27 -21.15 -3.90 -3.12
CA GLY A 27 -20.55 -4.70 -2.05
C GLY A 27 -19.79 -5.95 -2.50
N GLN A 28 -19.74 -6.25 -3.79
CA GLN A 28 -18.94 -7.36 -4.32
C GLN A 28 -17.60 -6.83 -4.88
N SER A 29 -16.49 -7.24 -4.25
CA SER A 29 -15.15 -7.00 -4.79
C SER A 29 -14.98 -7.72 -6.14
N GLY A 30 -14.32 -7.06 -7.09
CA GLY A 30 -13.96 -7.67 -8.37
C GLY A 30 -12.90 -8.76 -8.27
N ASN A 31 -12.23 -8.86 -7.12
CA ASN A 31 -11.33 -9.95 -6.79
C ASN A 31 -11.67 -10.53 -5.41
N PRO A 32 -12.74 -11.33 -5.28
CA PRO A 32 -13.17 -11.88 -4.00
C PRO A 32 -12.17 -12.89 -3.42
N GLY A 33 -11.32 -13.51 -4.25
CA GLY A 33 -10.25 -14.41 -3.81
C GLY A 33 -8.98 -13.69 -3.32
N GLY A 34 -8.90 -12.37 -3.45
CA GLY A 34 -7.71 -11.59 -3.13
C GLY A 34 -6.49 -12.07 -3.93
N TRP A 35 -5.29 -11.94 -3.35
CA TRP A 35 -4.12 -12.57 -3.96
C TRP A 35 -4.21 -14.09 -3.89
N SER A 36 -3.96 -14.74 -5.01
CA SER A 36 -3.87 -16.20 -5.08
C SER A 36 -2.80 -16.70 -4.10
N SER A 37 -3.02 -17.88 -3.52
CA SER A 37 -2.07 -18.54 -2.63
C SER A 37 -0.67 -18.67 -3.26
N LYS A 38 -0.63 -18.95 -4.56
CA LYS A 38 0.61 -19.00 -5.35
C LYS A 38 1.34 -17.65 -5.40
N ALA A 39 0.60 -16.54 -5.57
CA ALA A 39 1.20 -15.21 -5.56
C ALA A 39 1.80 -14.88 -4.18
N LYS A 40 1.08 -15.22 -3.10
CA LYS A 40 1.59 -15.06 -1.73
C LYS A 40 2.86 -15.86 -1.47
N ALA A 41 2.87 -17.13 -1.88
CA ALA A 41 4.04 -18.00 -1.74
C ALA A 41 5.27 -17.43 -2.49
N ARG A 42 5.09 -16.96 -3.72
CA ARG A 42 6.17 -16.34 -4.50
C ARG A 42 6.73 -15.08 -3.84
N VAL A 43 5.88 -14.24 -3.25
CA VAL A 43 6.33 -13.04 -2.51
C VAL A 43 7.14 -13.45 -1.29
N ALA A 44 6.71 -14.48 -0.55
CA ALA A 44 7.46 -14.99 0.60
C ALA A 44 8.82 -15.57 0.19
N GLU A 45 8.88 -16.33 -0.92
CA GLU A 45 10.15 -16.83 -1.47
C GLU A 45 11.09 -15.70 -1.89
N LEU A 46 10.59 -14.66 -2.55
CA LEU A 46 11.38 -13.49 -2.94
C LEU A 46 11.90 -12.71 -1.72
N ALA A 47 11.09 -12.57 -0.68
CA ALA A 47 11.50 -11.92 0.56
C ALA A 47 12.63 -12.72 1.24
N LYS A 48 12.49 -14.04 1.31
CA LYS A 48 13.55 -14.93 1.82
C LYS A 48 14.83 -14.81 1.01
N LEU A 49 14.73 -14.90 -0.32
CA LEU A 49 15.88 -14.76 -1.21
C LEU A 49 16.56 -13.39 -1.02
N SER A 50 15.77 -12.34 -0.86
CA SER A 50 16.31 -11.00 -0.64
C SER A 50 17.08 -10.91 0.68
N ALA A 51 16.59 -11.53 1.76
CA ALA A 51 17.32 -11.63 3.02
C ALA A 51 18.64 -12.41 2.84
N ASP A 52 18.60 -13.56 2.17
CA ASP A 52 19.77 -14.42 1.95
C ASP A 52 20.87 -13.74 1.11
N TYR A 53 20.49 -12.86 0.17
CA TYR A 53 21.42 -12.17 -0.73
C TYR A 53 21.82 -10.77 -0.27
N THR A 54 21.31 -10.31 0.87
CA THR A 54 21.53 -8.94 1.33
C THR A 54 23.02 -8.61 1.45
N ASP A 55 23.82 -9.47 2.07
CA ASP A 55 25.26 -9.25 2.27
C ASP A 55 26.04 -9.18 0.95
N VAL A 56 25.68 -10.04 -0.01
CA VAL A 56 26.30 -10.08 -1.35
C VAL A 56 26.02 -8.79 -2.10
N VAL A 57 24.79 -8.28 -2.02
CA VAL A 57 24.40 -7.02 -2.67
C VAL A 57 25.14 -5.83 -2.06
N PHE A 58 25.26 -5.76 -0.74
CA PHE A 58 26.02 -4.69 -0.08
C PHE A 58 27.49 -4.70 -0.47
N LYS A 59 28.10 -5.88 -0.57
CA LYS A 59 29.48 -6.00 -1.04
C LYS A 59 29.64 -5.53 -2.48
N GLN A 60 28.72 -5.91 -3.36
CA GLN A 60 28.71 -5.43 -4.75
C GLN A 60 28.58 -3.90 -4.82
N PHE A 61 27.77 -3.28 -3.96
CA PHE A 61 27.65 -1.83 -3.89
C PHE A 61 28.95 -1.17 -3.42
N GLU A 62 29.63 -1.74 -2.43
CA GLU A 62 30.96 -1.26 -2.01
C GLU A 62 31.96 -1.31 -3.17
N ASP A 63 32.03 -2.43 -3.89
CA ASP A 63 32.92 -2.61 -5.03
C ASP A 63 32.62 -1.57 -6.14
N MET A 64 31.35 -1.37 -6.46
CA MET A 64 30.92 -0.38 -7.46
C MET A 64 31.19 1.07 -7.04
N LEU A 65 31.13 1.38 -5.74
CA LEU A 65 31.45 2.71 -5.22
C LEU A 65 32.96 3.00 -5.25
N ARG A 66 33.79 1.98 -5.05
CA ARG A 66 35.26 2.07 -5.11
C ARG A 66 35.80 2.08 -6.53
N ASP A 67 35.09 1.48 -7.48
CA ASP A 67 35.49 1.44 -8.88
C ASP A 67 35.35 2.82 -9.55
N PRO A 68 36.46 3.42 -10.03
CA PRO A 68 36.43 4.71 -10.72
C PRO A 68 35.71 4.64 -12.07
N THR A 69 35.65 3.46 -12.71
CA THR A 69 35.02 3.25 -14.01
C THR A 69 33.49 3.21 -13.95
N THR A 70 32.93 2.97 -12.76
CA THR A 70 31.49 3.06 -12.52
C THR A 70 30.99 4.46 -12.88
N LYS A 71 29.84 4.53 -13.57
CA LYS A 71 29.22 5.81 -13.92
C LYS A 71 28.92 6.63 -12.64
N PRO A 72 29.20 7.95 -12.62
CA PRO A 72 28.91 8.80 -11.47
C PRO A 72 27.44 8.72 -11.01
N GLU A 73 26.51 8.64 -11.96
CA GLU A 73 25.07 8.51 -11.70
C GLU A 73 24.73 7.22 -10.94
N THR A 74 25.38 6.11 -11.29
CA THR A 74 25.18 4.82 -10.61
C THR A 74 25.70 4.87 -9.19
N ARG A 75 26.87 5.49 -8.95
CA ARG A 75 27.40 5.69 -7.59
C ARG A 75 26.46 6.56 -6.75
N LEU A 76 25.93 7.64 -7.33
CA LEU A 76 24.96 8.50 -6.65
C LEU A 76 23.67 7.75 -6.29
N ALA A 77 23.15 6.93 -7.21
CA ALA A 77 21.97 6.11 -6.98
C ALA A 77 22.19 5.10 -5.83
N ILE A 78 23.34 4.42 -5.82
CA ILE A 78 23.72 3.51 -4.74
C ILE A 78 23.78 4.26 -3.40
N CYS A 79 24.48 5.40 -3.33
CA CYS A 79 24.56 6.20 -2.11
C CYS A 79 23.17 6.61 -1.58
N ARG A 80 22.27 7.05 -2.46
CA ARG A 80 20.90 7.42 -2.09
C ARG A 80 20.13 6.24 -1.52
N GLU A 81 20.18 5.08 -2.18
CA GLU A 81 19.48 3.88 -1.73
C GLU A 81 20.01 3.34 -0.39
N LEU A 82 21.32 3.46 -0.15
CA LEU A 82 21.94 3.12 1.14
C LEU A 82 21.48 4.06 2.25
N LEU A 83 21.50 5.37 2.00
CA LEU A 83 21.07 6.38 2.98
C LEU A 83 19.57 6.27 3.29
N ASP A 84 18.74 6.11 2.27
CA ASP A 84 17.29 5.94 2.42
C ASP A 84 16.95 4.69 3.26
N ARG A 85 17.77 3.62 3.20
CA ARG A 85 17.58 2.41 4.02
C ARG A 85 18.14 2.53 5.43
N GLY A 86 19.27 3.22 5.61
CA GLY A 86 19.90 3.37 6.93
C GLY A 86 19.22 4.42 7.80
N PHE A 87 18.82 5.54 7.20
CA PHE A 87 18.26 6.70 7.93
C PHE A 87 16.76 6.90 7.67
N GLY A 88 16.18 6.14 6.73
CA GLY A 88 14.80 6.33 6.30
C GLY A 88 14.67 7.46 5.28
N ARG A 89 13.49 7.52 4.65
CA ARG A 89 13.13 8.65 3.79
C ARG A 89 12.53 9.78 4.64
N PRO A 90 12.73 11.05 4.24
CA PRO A 90 12.04 12.18 4.87
C PRO A 90 10.53 11.92 4.94
N THR A 91 9.93 12.22 6.10
CA THR A 91 8.49 12.09 6.29
C THR A 91 7.75 12.96 5.28
N GLN A 92 6.73 12.39 4.62
CA GLN A 92 5.90 13.15 3.70
C GLN A 92 5.20 14.27 4.47
N GLY A 93 5.47 15.53 4.12
CA GLY A 93 4.69 16.66 4.61
C GLY A 93 3.32 16.65 3.94
N VAL A 94 2.28 16.33 4.69
CA VAL A 94 0.89 16.51 4.24
C VAL A 94 0.45 17.90 4.69
N SER A 95 0.27 18.81 3.74
CA SER A 95 -0.36 20.10 4.02
C SER A 95 -1.86 19.95 3.82
N ILE A 96 -2.60 19.91 4.91
CA ILE A 96 -4.07 19.91 4.87
C ILE A 96 -4.51 21.36 4.76
N PHE A 97 -5.01 21.75 3.58
CA PHE A 97 -5.69 23.02 3.38
C PHE A 97 -7.19 22.76 3.37
N GLY A 98 -7.89 23.25 4.38
CA GLY A 98 -9.35 23.22 4.52
C GLY A 98 -9.82 24.35 5.43
N ASP A 99 -10.99 24.91 5.14
CA ASP A 99 -11.67 25.83 6.06
C ASP A 99 -11.95 25.08 7.37
N LEU A 100 -11.59 25.68 8.50
CA LEU A 100 -11.70 25.08 9.84
C LEU A 100 -13.16 24.87 10.31
N ASP A 101 -14.14 25.06 9.44
CA ASP A 101 -15.57 24.90 9.74
C ASP A 101 -16.08 23.45 9.53
N GLN A 102 -15.20 22.53 9.12
CA GLN A 102 -15.49 21.10 9.03
C GLN A 102 -14.36 20.33 9.70
N ASP A 103 -14.51 20.04 10.99
CA ASP A 103 -13.56 19.25 11.79
C ASP A 103 -13.14 17.95 11.06
N PRO A 104 -11.91 17.89 10.52
CA PRO A 104 -11.43 16.69 9.86
C PRO A 104 -10.86 15.78 10.94
N ILE A 105 -11.51 14.64 11.13
CA ILE A 105 -11.26 13.63 12.18
C ILE A 105 -11.87 14.08 13.50
N ALA A 106 -13.04 13.51 13.81
CA ALA A 106 -13.63 13.57 15.14
C ALA A 106 -12.54 13.31 16.18
N ALA A 107 -12.17 14.38 16.90
CA ALA A 107 -11.64 14.24 18.23
C ALA A 107 -12.54 13.22 18.91
N ILE A 108 -11.95 12.13 19.40
CA ILE A 108 -12.70 11.17 20.19
C ILE A 108 -13.20 11.99 21.38
N ASN A 109 -14.47 12.40 21.32
CA ASN A 109 -15.16 13.11 22.40
C ASN A 109 -15.40 12.08 23.52
N LEU A 110 -14.31 11.58 24.09
CA LEU A 110 -14.32 10.84 25.34
C LEU A 110 -14.77 11.82 26.39
N THR A 111 -15.90 11.54 27.02
CA THR A 111 -16.28 12.29 28.21
C THR A 111 -15.23 12.02 29.31
N PRO A 112 -15.04 12.94 30.27
CA PRO A 112 -14.11 12.76 31.37
C PRO A 112 -14.31 11.42 32.13
N GLU A 113 -15.53 10.89 32.13
CA GLU A 113 -15.90 9.61 32.72
C GLU A 113 -15.33 8.43 31.92
N GLN A 114 -15.49 8.46 30.59
CA GLN A 114 -14.99 7.39 29.72
C GLN A 114 -13.45 7.34 29.72
N PHE A 115 -12.79 8.49 29.84
CA PHE A 115 -11.33 8.53 29.99
C PHE A 115 -10.87 7.88 31.30
N ARG A 116 -11.57 8.13 32.42
CA ARG A 116 -11.27 7.49 33.70
C ARG A 116 -11.45 5.98 33.65
N GLU A 117 -12.50 5.52 32.98
CA GLU A 117 -12.80 4.09 32.86
C GLU A 117 -11.70 3.33 32.10
N ILE A 118 -11.18 3.92 31.01
CA ILE A 118 -10.06 3.35 30.26
C ILE A 118 -8.77 3.31 31.11
N VAL A 119 -8.49 4.37 31.87
CA VAL A 119 -7.32 4.43 32.75
C VAL A 119 -7.42 3.40 33.89
N GLU A 120 -8.59 3.23 34.48
CA GLU A 120 -8.83 2.21 35.51
C GLU A 120 -8.76 0.78 34.96
N ALA A 121 -9.27 0.54 33.75
CA ALA A 121 -9.16 -0.76 33.09
C ALA A 121 -7.69 -1.12 32.79
N GLY A 122 -6.89 -0.14 32.35
CA GLY A 122 -5.45 -0.34 32.14
C GLY A 122 -4.71 -0.66 33.43
N ARG A 123 -5.06 0.01 34.54
CA ARG A 123 -4.44 -0.23 35.84
C ARG A 123 -4.74 -1.63 36.41
N LYS A 124 -5.97 -2.13 36.21
CA LYS A 124 -6.33 -3.50 36.62
C LYS A 124 -5.60 -4.58 35.82
N LEU A 125 -5.30 -4.32 34.55
CA LEU A 125 -4.53 -5.24 33.71
C LEU A 125 -3.06 -5.35 34.16
N ASP A 126 -2.48 -4.28 34.70
CA ASP A 126 -1.13 -4.29 35.26
C ASP A 126 -1.06 -4.97 36.65
N ASP A 127 -2.17 -4.99 37.41
CA ASP A 127 -2.24 -5.67 38.72
C ASP A 127 -2.47 -7.19 38.61
N ASP A 128 -2.88 -7.71 37.44
CA ASP A 128 -3.15 -9.13 37.16
C ASP A 128 -2.00 -9.86 36.39
N VAL A 129 -0.82 -9.23 36.26
CA VAL A 129 0.42 -9.81 35.67
C VAL A 129 1.52 -9.92 36.72
#